data_AF-A0A3C0IY24-F1
#
_entry.id   AF-A0A3C0IY24-F1
#
_cell.length_a   1.000
_cell.length_b   1.000
_cell.length_c   1.000
_cell.angle_alpha   90.00
_cell.angle_beta   90.00
_cell.angle_gamma   90.00
#
_symmetry.space_group_name_H-M   'P 1'
#
loop_
_entity.id
_entity.type
_entity.pdbx_description
1 polymer ?
#
loop_
_entity_poly.entity_id
_entity_poly.type
_entity_poly.pdbx_seq_one_letter_code
_entity_poly.pdbx_strand_id
1 'polypeptide(L)'
;MHTIPGGPFKKEKALPPAIQRNIEERYKLNDPLWKQYADYLKNLLRGDLGPSFKYLGRSVNDIIRDGFPVSAALGAWAILFALVVGVPAGIISALNQNKWQDNAVMAIAIIGVSVPNFVIAT
;
A
#
# COMPACT_ATOMS: atom_id res chain seq x y z
N MET A 1 11.37 -15.22 -6.05
CA MET A 1 11.44 -15.86 -4.72
C MET A 1 12.73 -16.64 -4.48
N HIS A 2 13.55 -16.84 -5.51
CA HIS A 2 14.71 -17.74 -5.46
C HIS A 2 15.98 -17.13 -4.86
N THR A 3 16.08 -15.80 -4.76
CA THR A 3 17.32 -15.09 -4.38
C THR A 3 17.25 -14.31 -3.06
N ILE A 4 16.10 -14.27 -2.39
CA ILE A 4 15.92 -13.53 -1.13
C ILE A 4 16.09 -14.51 0.06
N PRO A 5 17.06 -14.29 0.97
CA PRO A 5 17.12 -15.03 2.24
C PRO A 5 15.81 -14.81 3.01
N GLY A 6 15.14 -15.88 3.44
CA GLY A 6 13.86 -15.77 4.16
C GLY A 6 12.61 -15.56 3.28
N GLY A 7 12.58 -16.12 2.05
CA GLY A 7 11.40 -16.08 1.18
C GLY A 7 10.09 -16.51 1.87
N PRO A 8 8.91 -16.20 1.31
CA PRO A 8 7.63 -16.26 2.02
C PRO A 8 7.22 -17.65 2.54
N PHE A 9 7.86 -18.70 2.03
CA PHE A 9 7.66 -20.09 2.47
C PHE A 9 8.77 -20.62 3.39
N LYS A 10 9.88 -19.88 3.56
CA LYS A 10 10.95 -20.20 4.50
C LYS A 10 10.64 -19.53 5.85
N LYS A 11 9.84 -20.21 6.68
CA LYS A 11 9.63 -19.84 8.09
C LYS A 11 10.88 -20.21 8.92
N GLU A 12 11.00 -19.66 10.13
CA GLU A 12 12.10 -19.94 11.07
C GLU A 12 12.34 -21.44 11.34
N LYS A 13 11.30 -22.27 11.19
CA LYS A 13 11.39 -23.73 11.26
C LYS A 13 11.43 -24.33 9.85
N ALA A 14 12.44 -25.15 9.58
CA ALA A 14 12.57 -25.85 8.31
C ALA A 14 11.33 -26.72 8.05
N LEU A 15 10.71 -26.54 6.88
CA LEU A 15 9.57 -27.34 6.47
C LEU A 15 10.03 -28.76 6.10
N PRO A 16 9.25 -29.81 6.43
CA PRO A 16 9.50 -31.16 5.93
C PRO A 16 9.58 -31.18 4.39
N PRO A 17 10.48 -31.98 3.79
CA PRO A 17 10.74 -31.96 2.35
C PRO A 17 9.50 -32.28 1.50
N ALA A 18 8.57 -33.08 2.03
CA ALA A 18 7.30 -33.38 1.37
C ALA A 18 6.38 -32.15 1.27
N ILE A 19 6.33 -31.29 2.30
CA ILE A 19 5.52 -30.06 2.29
C ILE A 19 6.14 -29.04 1.35
N GLN A 20 7.47 -28.95 1.32
CA GLN A 20 8.18 -28.05 0.44
C GLN A 20 7.91 -28.37 -1.04
N ARG A 21 7.97 -29.65 -1.45
CA ARG A 21 7.63 -30.06 -2.81
C ARG A 21 6.20 -29.72 -3.19
N ASN A 22 5.24 -29.95 -2.29
CA ASN A 22 3.84 -29.60 -2.54
C ASN A 22 3.64 -28.09 -2.74
N ILE A 23 4.40 -27.25 -2.04
CA ILE A 23 4.38 -25.78 -2.22
C ILE A 23 5.01 -25.42 -3.57
N GLU A 24 6.18 -25.97 -3.89
CA GLU A 24 6.88 -25.71 -5.15
C GLU A 24 6.03 -26.08 -6.37
N GLU A 25 5.32 -27.21 -6.32
CA GLU A 25 4.37 -27.63 -7.36
C GLU A 25 3.14 -26.73 -7.41
N ARG A 26 2.50 -26.48 -6.26
CA ARG A 26 1.27 -25.66 -6.20
C ARG A 26 1.47 -24.24 -6.68
N TYR A 27 2.63 -23.63 -6.42
CA TYR A 27 2.97 -22.27 -6.84
C TYR A 27 3.80 -22.22 -8.13
N LYS A 28 3.99 -23.36 -8.82
CA LYS A 28 4.80 -23.48 -10.04
C LYS A 28 6.20 -22.88 -9.89
N LEU A 29 6.80 -23.00 -8.70
CA LEU A 29 8.07 -22.38 -8.36
C LEU A 29 9.25 -22.98 -9.14
N ASN A 30 9.05 -24.17 -9.73
CA ASN A 30 9.98 -24.90 -10.58
C ASN A 30 9.92 -24.49 -12.07
N ASP A 31 8.89 -23.74 -12.50
CA ASP A 31 8.82 -23.26 -13.88
C ASP A 31 9.90 -22.18 -14.16
N PRO A 32 10.33 -22.00 -15.42
CA PRO A 32 11.22 -20.90 -15.79
C PRO A 32 10.64 -19.54 -15.36
N LEU A 33 11.49 -18.62 -14.86
CA LEU A 33 11.06 -17.33 -14.32
C LEU A 33 10.23 -16.51 -15.31
N TRP A 34 10.57 -16.54 -16.60
CA TRP A 34 9.82 -15.84 -17.64
C TRP A 34 8.38 -16.34 -17.73
N LYS A 35 8.16 -17.64 -17.52
CA LYS A 35 6.84 -18.28 -17.58
C LYS A 35 6.02 -17.95 -16.34
N GLN A 36 6.65 -17.94 -15.16
CA GLN A 36 6.00 -17.50 -13.92
C GLN A 36 5.51 -16.04 -14.04
N TYR A 37 6.34 -15.17 -14.62
CA TYR A 37 5.98 -13.76 -14.84
C TYR A 37 4.87 -13.62 -15.89
N ALA A 38 4.94 -14.34 -17.01
CA ALA A 38 3.93 -14.30 -18.05
C ALA A 38 2.57 -14.80 -17.55
N ASP A 39 2.55 -15.91 -16.79
CA ASP A 39 1.34 -16.45 -16.16
C ASP A 39 0.74 -15.44 -15.16
N TYR A 40 1.58 -14.81 -14.33
CA TYR A 40 1.14 -13.76 -13.41
C TYR A 40 0.51 -12.57 -14.16
N LEU A 41 1.17 -12.07 -15.20
CA LEU A 41 0.66 -10.94 -15.97
C LEU A 41 -0.68 -11.27 -16.66
N LYS A 42 -0.81 -12.49 -17.20
CA LYS A 42 -2.06 -12.98 -17.80
C LYS A 42 -3.20 -13.02 -16.78
N ASN A 43 -2.93 -13.45 -15.55
CA ASN A 43 -3.93 -13.47 -14.48
C ASN A 43 -4.26 -12.06 -13.99
N LEU A 44 -3.25 -11.19 -13.88
CA LEU A 44 -3.41 -9.79 -13.51
C LEU A 44 -4.32 -9.05 -14.50
N LEU A 45 -4.14 -9.28 -15.81
CA LEU A 45 -5.00 -8.71 -16.85
C LEU A 45 -6.45 -9.20 -16.77
N ARG A 46 -6.69 -10.36 -16.14
CA ARG A 46 -8.03 -10.88 -15.84
C ARG A 46 -8.56 -10.38 -14.48
N GLY A 47 -7.80 -9.53 -13.80
CA GLY A 47 -8.13 -9.00 -12.48
C GLY A 47 -7.83 -9.95 -11.33
N ASP A 48 -7.07 -11.03 -11.54
CA ASP A 48 -6.66 -11.97 -10.50
C ASP A 48 -5.23 -11.66 -10.05
N LEU A 49 -5.10 -11.10 -8.85
CA LEU A 49 -3.82 -10.77 -8.21
C LEU A 49 -3.16 -12.00 -7.57
N GLY A 50 -3.86 -13.12 -7.54
CA GLY A 50 -3.39 -14.38 -6.99
C GLY A 50 -3.55 -14.51 -5.48
N PRO A 51 -2.99 -15.59 -4.92
CA PRO A 51 -3.11 -15.91 -3.50
C PRO A 51 -2.23 -15.02 -2.62
N SER A 52 -2.66 -14.78 -1.38
CA SER A 52 -1.81 -14.15 -0.38
C SER A 52 -0.74 -15.12 0.12
N PHE A 53 0.52 -14.68 0.10
CA PHE A 53 1.63 -15.41 0.69
C PHE A 53 1.73 -15.24 2.21
N LYS A 54 1.00 -14.25 2.78
CA LYS A 54 0.95 -13.98 4.22
C LYS A 54 -0.27 -14.61 4.88
N TYR A 55 -1.44 -14.50 4.24
CA TYR A 55 -2.72 -14.99 4.76
C TYR A 55 -3.15 -16.23 3.98
N LEU A 56 -2.84 -17.41 4.53
CA LEU A 56 -3.18 -18.69 3.91
C LEU A 56 -4.70 -18.81 3.68
N GLY A 57 -5.10 -19.20 2.47
CA GLY A 57 -6.50 -19.39 2.10
C GLY A 57 -7.25 -18.13 1.66
N ARG A 58 -6.61 -16.96 1.65
CA ARG A 58 -7.19 -15.71 1.09
C ARG A 58 -6.48 -15.31 -0.20
N SER A 59 -7.25 -14.77 -1.15
CA SER A 59 -6.66 -14.08 -2.30
C SER A 59 -6.27 -12.64 -1.95
N VAL A 60 -5.36 -12.05 -2.72
CA VAL A 60 -5.03 -10.62 -2.58
C VAL A 60 -6.24 -9.76 -2.91
N ASN A 61 -7.07 -10.17 -3.88
CA ASN A 61 -8.32 -9.51 -4.21
C ASN A 61 -9.28 -9.41 -3.02
N ASP A 62 -9.43 -10.47 -2.23
CA ASP A 62 -10.31 -10.47 -1.05
C ASP A 62 -9.81 -9.47 0.00
N ILE A 63 -8.50 -9.46 0.25
CA ILE A 63 -7.88 -8.53 1.21
C ILE A 63 -8.10 -7.08 0.75
N ILE A 64 -7.92 -6.79 -0.53
CA ILE A 64 -8.16 -5.46 -1.08
C ILE A 64 -9.63 -5.11 -1.00
N ARG A 65 -10.55 -6.01 -1.35
CA ARG A 65 -11.99 -5.76 -1.27
C ARG A 65 -12.46 -5.47 0.16
N ASP A 66 -11.90 -6.16 1.14
CA ASP A 66 -12.23 -5.95 2.55
C ASP A 66 -11.70 -4.58 3.05
N GLY A 67 -10.47 -4.21 2.67
CA GLY A 67 -9.82 -2.99 3.20
C GLY A 67 -10.10 -1.72 2.40
N PHE A 68 -10.22 -1.82 1.08
CA PHE A 68 -10.28 -0.67 0.16
C PHE A 68 -11.45 0.28 0.44
N PRO A 69 -12.70 -0.17 0.70
CA PRO A 69 -13.82 0.73 0.93
C PRO A 69 -13.60 1.68 2.11
N VAL A 70 -13.00 1.18 3.20
CA VAL A 70 -12.70 1.97 4.39
C VAL A 70 -11.61 3.00 4.08
N SER A 71 -10.51 2.58 3.45
CA SER A 71 -9.44 3.48 3.04
C SER A 71 -9.90 4.54 2.04
N ALA A 72 -10.75 4.15 1.08
CA ALA A 72 -11.31 5.05 0.09
C ALA A 72 -12.23 6.10 0.72
N ALA A 73 -13.08 5.71 1.67
CA ALA A 73 -13.94 6.64 2.40
C ALA A 73 -13.11 7.64 3.22
N LEU A 74 -12.11 7.17 3.95
CA LEU A 74 -11.19 8.04 4.71
C LEU A 74 -10.43 9.00 3.79
N GLY A 75 -9.89 8.49 2.68
CA GLY A 75 -9.19 9.29 1.69
C GLY A 75 -10.09 10.35 1.05
N ALA A 76 -11.35 9.99 0.74
CA ALA A 76 -12.31 10.92 0.16
C ALA A 76 -12.63 12.08 1.12
N TRP A 77 -12.84 11.79 2.41
CA TRP A 77 -13.05 12.83 3.42
C TRP A 77 -11.81 13.72 3.61
N ALA A 78 -10.61 13.13 3.59
CA ALA A 78 -9.37 13.88 3.68
C ALA A 78 -9.18 14.83 2.49
N ILE A 79 -9.45 14.36 1.26
CA ILE A 79 -9.40 15.20 0.05
C ILE A 79 -10.44 16.31 0.12
N LEU A 80 -11.68 15.99 0.52
CA LEU A 80 -12.73 16.99 0.65
C LEU A 80 -12.34 18.08 1.65
N PHE A 81 -11.81 17.70 2.81
CA PHE A 81 -11.31 18.65 3.81
C PHE A 81 -10.16 19.49 3.25
N ALA A 82 -9.19 18.88 2.58
CA ALA A 82 -8.07 19.59 1.97
C ALA A 82 -8.53 20.60 0.90
N LEU A 83 -9.56 20.26 0.12
CA LEU A 83 -10.14 21.17 -0.87
C LEU A 83 -10.92 22.30 -0.21
N VAL A 84 -11.75 22.01 0.79
CA VAL A 84 -12.61 23.01 1.45
C VAL A 84 -11.81 23.96 2.33
N VAL A 85 -10.74 23.49 2.99
CA VAL A 85 -9.95 24.30 3.92
C VAL A 85 -8.64 24.76 3.29
N GLY A 86 -7.90 23.83 2.68
CA GLY A 86 -6.58 24.10 2.12
C GLY A 86 -6.60 25.05 0.93
N VAL A 87 -7.54 24.88 0.00
CA VAL A 87 -7.62 25.77 -1.19
C VAL A 87 -7.97 27.20 -0.80
N PRO A 88 -9.03 27.48 -0.01
CA PRO A 88 -9.31 28.85 0.43
C PRO A 88 -8.18 29.46 1.27
N ALA A 89 -7.58 28.68 2.19
CA ALA A 89 -6.44 29.15 2.96
C ALA A 89 -5.26 29.54 2.07
N GLY A 90 -4.95 28.73 1.05
CA GLY A 90 -3.92 29.02 0.06
C GLY A 90 -4.24 30.27 -0.78
N ILE A 91 -5.49 30.45 -1.20
CA ILE A 91 -5.93 31.66 -1.91
C ILE A 91 -5.77 32.90 -1.03
N ILE A 92 -6.16 32.84 0.25
CA ILE A 92 -6.02 33.95 1.19
C ILE A 92 -4.54 34.29 1.40
N SER A 93 -3.68 33.28 1.55
CA SER A 93 -2.22 33.42 1.67
C SER A 93 -1.66 34.17 0.44
N ALA A 94 -2.01 33.69 -0.76
CA ALA A 94 -1.53 34.25 -2.01
C ALA A 94 -1.97 35.70 -2.24
N LEU A 95 -3.23 36.04 -1.92
CA LEU A 95 -3.76 37.40 -2.05
C LEU A 95 -3.21 38.36 -0.98
N ASN A 96 -2.77 37.84 0.17
CA ASN A 96 -2.25 38.62 1.29
C ASN A 96 -0.76 38.34 1.54
N GLN A 97 -0.01 38.16 0.46
CA GLN A 97 1.42 37.85 0.53
C GLN A 97 2.18 38.82 1.45
N ASN A 98 3.07 38.28 2.29
CA ASN A 98 3.86 39.00 3.30
C ASN A 98 3.04 39.70 4.41
N LYS A 99 1.73 39.43 4.51
CA LYS A 99 0.90 39.89 5.64
C LYS A 99 0.77 38.79 6.69
N TRP A 100 0.15 39.13 7.82
CA TRP A 100 0.00 38.20 8.94
C TRP A 100 -0.80 36.94 8.59
N GLN A 101 -1.77 37.02 7.65
CA GLN A 101 -2.54 35.88 7.20
C GLN A 101 -1.67 34.85 6.46
N ASP A 102 -0.79 35.33 5.58
CA ASP A 102 0.14 34.49 4.82
C ASP A 102 1.13 33.79 5.75
N ASN A 103 1.74 34.55 6.67
CA ASN A 103 2.65 34.00 7.66
C ASN A 103 1.97 32.95 8.57
N ALA A 104 0.71 33.17 8.97
CA ALA A 104 -0.02 32.23 9.81
C ALA A 104 -0.35 30.92 9.06
N VAL A 105 -0.88 31.01 7.84
CA VAL A 105 -1.19 29.85 7.00
C VAL A 105 0.08 29.04 6.71
N MET A 106 1.17 29.74 6.38
CA MET A 106 2.46 29.12 6.07
C MET A 106 3.08 28.45 7.30
N ALA A 107 3.01 29.04 8.49
CA ALA A 107 3.46 28.43 9.73
C ALA A 107 2.71 27.12 10.04
N ILE A 108 1.37 27.12 9.92
CA ILE A 108 0.54 25.93 10.12
C ILE A 108 0.91 24.84 9.09
N ALA A 109 1.08 25.22 7.82
CA ALA A 109 1.48 24.28 6.77
C ALA A 109 2.84 23.65 7.04
N ILE A 110 3.83 24.43 7.47
CA ILE A 110 5.17 23.93 7.83
C ILE A 110 5.07 22.93 8.97
N ILE A 111 4.32 23.23 10.04
CA ILE A 111 4.12 22.29 11.15
C ILE A 111 3.46 21.00 10.65
N GLY A 112 2.38 21.11 9.87
CA GLY A 112 1.66 19.94 9.36
C GLY A 112 2.50 19.02 8.48
N VAL A 113 3.43 19.57 7.68
CA VAL A 113 4.32 18.78 6.80
C VAL A 113 5.56 18.27 7.53
N SER A 114 6.04 19.01 8.53
CA SER A 114 7.32 18.71 9.20
C SER A 114 7.17 17.73 10.36
N VAL A 115 5.98 17.63 10.96
CA VAL A 115 5.75 16.71 12.07
C VAL A 115 5.57 15.27 11.53
N PRO A 116 6.37 14.29 12.01
CA PRO A 116 6.25 12.91 11.57
C PRO A 116 4.90 12.30 11.92
N ASN A 117 4.33 11.50 11.01
CA ASN A 117 3.00 10.88 11.21
C ASN A 117 2.87 10.07 12.50
N PHE A 118 3.93 9.37 12.93
CA PHE A 118 3.88 8.58 14.17
C PHE A 118 3.77 9.43 15.44
N VAL A 119 4.14 10.72 15.39
CA VAL A 119 3.97 11.66 16.50
C VAL A 119 2.53 12.15 16.60
N ILE A 120 1.83 12.30 15.46
CA ILE A 120 0.45 12.77 15.38
C ILE A 120 -0.56 11.65 15.60
N ALA A 121 -0.22 10.42 15.19
CA ALA A 121 -1.13 9.28 15.10
C ALA A 121 -0.77 8.11 16.03
N THR A 122 -0.26 8.41 17.25
CA THR A 122 -0.22 7.45 18.37
C THR A 122 -1.40 7.72 19.29
#